data_AF-A0A9D4LBY0-F1
#
_entry.id   AF-A0A9D4LBY0-F1
#
_cell.length_a   1.000
_cell.length_b   1.000
_cell.length_c   1.000
_cell.angle_alpha   90.00
_cell.angle_beta   90.00
_cell.angle_gamma   90.00
#
_symmetry.space_group_name_H-M   'P 1'
#
loop_
_entity.id
_entity.type
_entity.pdbx_description
1 polymer ?
#
loop_
_entity_poly.entity_id
_entity_poly.type
_entity_poly.pdbx_seq_one_letter_code
_entity_poly.pdbx_strand_id
1 'polypeptide(L)'
;MVRSDGKFQLQVFVDDHGYKEGFLGIPQSYLIDGPVEPFNASEYVTSTFCANGGYCQFAVSAFVNDTIVSIKFPHNVPFHITLCKQKTFINSVDDPAITMGAFDTIQFESTYDLSGVHIYSFQPIAVFVGSRNLTSNFAHTIEQLVPSSYWGKEYVVRSNAVSGYGDIVKLTSSWNKTQVSMTGFAPFVISNRAEVVARRLDSGTLTHIKASHEIQVM
;
A
#
# COMPACT_ATOMS: atom_id res chain seq x y z
N MET A 1 10.05 -15.58 -37.57
CA MET A 1 9.05 -15.46 -36.48
C MET A 1 9.74 -14.72 -35.35
N VAL A 2 9.57 -13.40 -35.28
CA VAL A 2 10.19 -12.55 -34.26
C VAL A 2 9.45 -12.82 -32.95
N ARG A 3 10.11 -13.40 -31.95
CA ARG A 3 9.60 -13.44 -30.58
C ARG A 3 9.57 -12.00 -30.09
N SER A 4 8.39 -11.49 -29.77
CA SER A 4 8.28 -10.21 -29.08
C SER A 4 8.65 -10.45 -27.62
N ASP A 5 9.84 -10.04 -27.22
CA ASP A 5 10.29 -9.97 -25.82
C ASP A 5 9.62 -8.78 -25.09
N GLY A 6 8.31 -8.62 -25.32
CA GLY A 6 7.54 -7.45 -24.92
C GLY A 6 7.41 -7.35 -23.41
N LYS A 7 8.13 -6.40 -22.82
CA LYS A 7 7.97 -5.92 -21.44
C LYS A 7 6.57 -5.33 -21.30
N PHE A 8 5.64 -6.07 -20.71
CA PHE A 8 4.27 -5.59 -20.56
C PHE A 8 4.19 -4.57 -19.42
N GLN A 9 3.78 -3.36 -19.78
CA GLN A 9 3.33 -2.32 -18.86
C GLN A 9 1.84 -2.54 -18.61
N LEU A 10 1.42 -2.69 -17.36
CA LEU A 10 0.01 -2.74 -17.04
C LEU A 10 -0.46 -1.30 -16.83
N GLN A 11 -1.18 -0.73 -17.80
CA GLN A 11 -1.92 0.51 -17.54
C GLN A 11 -3.20 0.13 -16.82
N VAL A 12 -3.23 0.40 -15.53
CA VAL A 12 -4.38 0.16 -14.71
C VAL A 12 -5.31 1.36 -14.84
N PHE A 13 -6.52 1.12 -15.33
CA PHE A 13 -7.58 2.12 -15.33
C PHE A 13 -8.68 1.69 -14.38
N VAL A 14 -9.13 2.62 -13.53
CA VAL A 14 -10.29 2.42 -12.70
C VAL A 14 -11.32 3.51 -12.98
N ASP A 15 -12.58 3.10 -13.06
CA ASP A 15 -13.70 4.03 -13.05
C ASP A 15 -13.96 4.47 -11.61
N ASP A 16 -13.59 5.72 -11.31
CA ASP A 16 -13.77 6.39 -10.04
C ASP A 16 -14.75 7.55 -10.20
N HIS A 17 -15.99 7.36 -9.74
CA HIS A 17 -17.04 8.38 -9.80
C HIS A 17 -17.30 9.01 -11.19
N GLY A 18 -17.08 8.27 -12.28
CA GLY A 18 -17.24 8.77 -13.65
C GLY A 18 -15.98 9.45 -14.21
N TYR A 19 -14.88 9.45 -13.46
CA TYR A 19 -13.54 9.78 -13.91
C TYR A 19 -12.73 8.49 -14.06
N LYS A 20 -11.74 8.48 -14.95
CA LYS A 20 -10.80 7.36 -15.06
C LYS A 20 -9.51 7.70 -14.36
N GLU A 21 -9.17 6.95 -13.33
CA GLU A 21 -7.84 7.00 -12.71
C GLU A 21 -6.94 6.02 -13.44
N GLY A 22 -5.82 6.52 -13.94
CA GLY A 22 -4.83 5.74 -14.68
C GLY A 22 -3.51 5.68 -13.91
N PHE A 23 -3.00 4.49 -13.65
CA PHE A 23 -1.68 4.31 -13.06
C PHE A 23 -0.91 3.20 -13.78
N LEU A 24 0.42 3.34 -13.81
CA LEU A 24 1.30 2.35 -14.38
C LEU A 24 1.64 1.30 -13.32
N GLY A 25 1.22 0.06 -13.57
CA GLY A 25 1.60 -1.11 -12.83
C GLY A 25 2.76 -1.86 -13.47
N ILE A 26 3.79 -2.09 -12.68
CA ILE A 26 4.91 -2.94 -13.02
C ILE A 26 4.68 -4.31 -12.38
N PRO A 27 4.69 -5.42 -13.14
CA PRO A 27 4.52 -6.74 -12.56
C PRO A 27 5.59 -7.02 -11.49
N GLN A 28 5.21 -7.72 -10.42
CA GLN A 28 6.11 -8.02 -9.29
C GLN A 28 7.43 -8.67 -9.74
N SER A 29 7.38 -9.57 -10.73
CA SER A 29 8.57 -10.22 -11.31
C SER A 29 9.58 -9.26 -11.95
N TYR A 30 9.19 -8.02 -12.22
CA TYR A 30 10.06 -6.97 -12.76
C TYR A 30 10.37 -5.87 -11.74
N LEU A 31 9.62 -5.77 -10.64
CA LEU A 31 9.95 -4.89 -9.52
C LEU A 31 11.11 -5.43 -8.69
N ILE A 32 11.29 -6.75 -8.70
CA ILE A 32 12.25 -7.46 -7.85
C ILE A 32 13.29 -8.11 -8.76
N ASP A 33 14.55 -7.72 -8.60
CA ASP A 33 15.70 -8.39 -9.23
C ASP A 33 16.24 -9.45 -8.26
N GLY A 34 15.82 -10.70 -8.43
CA GLY A 34 16.22 -11.81 -7.57
C GLY A 34 15.65 -13.14 -8.05
N PRO A 35 16.19 -14.29 -7.59
CA PRO A 35 15.60 -15.58 -7.88
C PRO A 35 14.14 -15.52 -7.44
N VAL A 36 13.25 -15.68 -8.40
CA VAL A 36 11.83 -15.83 -8.17
C VAL A 36 11.68 -17.19 -7.49
N GLU A 37 11.85 -17.22 -6.17
CA GLU A 37 11.37 -18.32 -5.34
C GLU A 37 9.93 -18.60 -5.79
N PRO A 38 9.55 -19.86 -6.06
CA PRO A 38 8.23 -20.17 -6.57
C PRO A 38 7.20 -19.46 -5.68
N PHE A 39 6.42 -18.56 -6.29
CA PHE A 39 5.53 -17.62 -5.59
C PHE A 39 4.60 -18.39 -4.63
N ASN A 40 5.00 -18.53 -3.37
CA ASN A 40 4.22 -19.26 -2.38
C ASN A 40 3.05 -18.43 -1.86
N ALA A 41 3.14 -17.10 -1.95
CA ALA A 41 2.07 -16.12 -1.95
C ALA A 41 2.66 -14.70 -1.95
N SER A 42 1.91 -13.73 -2.48
CA SER A 42 2.22 -12.31 -2.36
C SER A 42 1.36 -11.68 -1.28
N GLU A 43 2.03 -11.08 -0.31
CA GLU A 43 1.42 -10.34 0.79
C GLU A 43 1.78 -8.86 0.71
N TYR A 44 0.79 -8.00 0.85
CA TYR A 44 0.94 -6.56 0.96
C TYR A 44 0.21 -6.05 2.19
N VAL A 45 0.73 -5.01 2.81
CA VAL A 45 0.01 -4.24 3.82
C VAL A 45 0.01 -2.79 3.39
N THR A 46 -1.14 -2.16 3.42
CA THR A 46 -1.28 -0.76 3.00
C THR A 46 -0.75 0.19 4.07
N SER A 47 -0.14 1.28 3.61
CA SER A 47 0.03 2.51 4.39
C SER A 47 -0.57 3.64 3.55
N THR A 48 -1.49 4.41 4.12
CA THR A 48 -2.16 5.50 3.41
C THR A 48 -2.15 6.77 4.24
N PHE A 49 -2.11 7.94 3.62
CA PHE A 49 -2.30 9.20 4.31
C PHE A 49 -3.24 10.08 3.51
N CYS A 50 -4.35 10.50 4.11
CA CYS A 50 -5.33 11.39 3.51
C CYS A 50 -5.57 12.60 4.40
N ALA A 51 -5.77 13.76 3.78
CA ALA A 51 -6.12 14.99 4.48
C ALA A 51 -7.58 15.00 4.93
N ASN A 52 -7.92 15.91 5.83
CA ASN A 52 -9.30 16.09 6.26
C ASN A 52 -10.18 16.50 5.06
N GLY A 53 -11.27 15.76 4.83
CA GLY A 53 -12.13 15.91 3.65
C GLY A 53 -11.58 15.28 2.38
N GLY A 54 -10.42 14.60 2.45
CA GLY A 54 -9.88 13.76 1.38
C GLY A 54 -10.25 12.30 1.51
N TYR A 55 -9.74 11.49 0.58
CA TYR A 55 -9.98 10.06 0.53
C TYR A 55 -8.64 9.32 0.55
N CYS A 56 -8.52 8.31 1.42
CA CYS A 56 -7.50 7.30 1.33
C CYS A 56 -7.99 6.19 0.41
N GLN A 57 -7.09 5.60 -0.37
CA GLN A 57 -7.47 4.59 -1.34
C GLN A 57 -6.38 3.55 -1.56
N PHE A 58 -6.80 2.39 -2.04
CA PHE A 58 -5.91 1.40 -2.61
C PHE A 58 -6.58 0.68 -3.77
N ALA A 59 -5.77 0.17 -4.69
CA ALA A 59 -6.23 -0.61 -5.81
C ALA A 59 -5.43 -1.90 -5.94
N VAL A 60 -6.10 -2.94 -6.44
CA VAL A 60 -5.48 -4.23 -6.76
C VAL A 60 -5.77 -4.55 -8.21
N SER A 61 -4.75 -4.96 -8.95
CA SER A 61 -4.88 -5.42 -10.32
C SER A 61 -4.33 -6.84 -10.47
N ALA A 62 -5.09 -7.69 -11.15
CA ALA A 62 -4.77 -9.09 -11.37
C ALA A 62 -4.04 -9.27 -12.70
N PHE A 63 -3.03 -10.15 -12.73
CA PHE A 63 -2.29 -10.43 -13.96
C PHE A 63 -2.81 -11.66 -14.72
N VAL A 64 -3.43 -12.60 -14.01
CA VAL A 64 -3.93 -13.87 -14.56
C VAL A 64 -5.41 -14.04 -14.25
N ASN A 65 -6.11 -14.82 -15.07
CA ASN A 65 -7.53 -15.14 -14.82
C ASN A 65 -7.69 -15.94 -13.53
N ASP A 66 -8.89 -15.87 -12.96
CA ASP A 66 -9.28 -16.58 -11.75
C ASP A 66 -8.34 -16.29 -10.56
N THR A 67 -7.79 -15.07 -10.52
CA THR A 67 -6.96 -14.59 -9.41
C THR A 67 -7.85 -14.34 -8.21
N ILE A 68 -7.53 -14.96 -7.07
CA ILE A 68 -8.29 -14.78 -5.83
C ILE A 68 -7.50 -13.86 -4.91
N VAL A 69 -8.03 -12.66 -4.67
CA VAL A 69 -7.46 -11.67 -3.76
C VAL A 69 -8.22 -11.70 -2.44
N SER A 70 -7.54 -12.06 -1.37
CA SER A 70 -8.07 -11.97 0.00
C SER A 70 -7.68 -10.62 0.61
N ILE A 71 -8.66 -9.91 1.17
CA ILE A 71 -8.45 -8.59 1.77
C ILE A 71 -8.95 -8.62 3.20
N LYS A 72 -8.10 -8.23 4.15
CA LYS A 72 -8.46 -8.10 5.56
C LYS A 72 -8.33 -6.66 6.01
N PHE A 73 -9.41 -6.11 6.56
CA PHE A 73 -9.41 -4.73 7.05
C PHE A 73 -9.11 -4.70 8.55
N PRO A 74 -8.28 -3.76 9.03
CA PRO A 74 -8.03 -3.62 10.45
C PRO A 74 -9.26 -2.99 11.14
N HIS A 75 -9.42 -3.27 12.44
CA HIS A 75 -10.64 -2.92 13.19
C HIS A 75 -10.94 -1.41 13.27
N ASN A 76 -9.95 -0.56 13.01
CA ASN A 76 -10.08 0.90 13.00
C ASN A 76 -10.66 1.45 11.68
N VAL A 77 -10.78 0.61 10.65
CA VAL A 77 -11.43 1.00 9.39
C VAL A 77 -12.95 0.88 9.57
N PRO A 78 -13.74 1.86 9.08
CA PRO A 78 -15.20 1.83 9.21
C PRO A 78 -15.81 0.55 8.62
N PHE A 79 -17.00 0.19 9.12
CA PHE A 79 -17.74 -1.00 8.71
C PHE A 79 -18.07 -1.03 7.22
N HIS A 80 -18.23 0.14 6.58
CA HIS A 80 -18.49 0.26 5.15
C HIS A 80 -17.33 0.96 4.45
N ILE A 81 -16.82 0.31 3.40
CA ILE A 81 -15.82 0.86 2.49
C ILE A 81 -16.42 0.85 1.09
N THR A 82 -16.14 1.89 0.31
CA THR A 82 -16.62 1.97 -1.07
C THR A 82 -15.71 1.16 -1.96
N LEU A 83 -16.27 0.19 -2.68
CA LEU A 83 -15.67 -0.40 -3.87
C LEU A 83 -16.09 0.46 -5.07
N CYS A 84 -15.14 1.15 -5.70
CA CYS A 84 -15.43 2.10 -6.77
C CYS A 84 -16.09 1.41 -7.97
N LYS A 85 -15.76 0.14 -8.23
CA LYS A 85 -16.44 -0.68 -9.24
C LYS A 85 -17.93 -0.79 -8.91
N GLN A 86 -18.76 -0.12 -9.73
CA GLN A 86 -20.22 -0.04 -9.59
C GLN A 86 -20.73 0.70 -8.32
N LYS A 87 -19.86 1.45 -7.62
CA LYS A 87 -20.20 2.20 -6.39
C LYS A 87 -20.87 1.32 -5.32
N THR A 88 -20.36 0.11 -5.14
CA THR A 88 -20.90 -0.82 -4.15
C THR A 88 -20.21 -0.62 -2.81
N PHE A 89 -20.94 -0.85 -1.71
CA PHE A 89 -20.34 -0.86 -0.38
C PHE A 89 -19.97 -2.30 -0.01
N ILE A 90 -18.73 -2.49 0.44
CA ILE A 90 -18.28 -3.75 1.01
C ILE A 90 -18.21 -3.61 2.52
N ASN A 91 -18.63 -4.68 3.20
CA ASN A 91 -18.51 -4.81 4.63
C ASN A 91 -17.07 -5.17 5.00
N SER A 92 -16.39 -4.30 5.73
CA SER A 92 -14.98 -4.45 6.06
C SER A 92 -14.69 -5.57 7.05
N VAL A 93 -15.70 -6.04 7.79
CA VAL A 93 -15.51 -7.12 8.78
C VAL A 93 -15.55 -8.53 8.18
N ASP A 94 -15.99 -8.67 6.93
CA ASP A 94 -16.21 -9.98 6.30
C ASP A 94 -14.95 -10.53 5.60
N ASP A 95 -13.82 -9.82 5.68
CA ASP A 95 -12.53 -10.19 5.07
C ASP A 95 -12.71 -10.74 3.62
N PRO A 96 -13.18 -9.91 2.67
CA PRO A 96 -13.64 -10.39 1.37
C PRO A 96 -12.55 -11.10 0.56
N ALA A 97 -12.94 -12.19 -0.10
CA ALA A 97 -12.17 -12.83 -1.17
C ALA A 97 -12.80 -12.50 -2.52
N ILE A 98 -12.07 -11.79 -3.38
CA ILE A 98 -12.56 -11.31 -4.67
C ILE A 98 -11.86 -12.10 -5.77
N THR A 99 -12.66 -12.73 -6.65
CA THR A 99 -12.15 -13.37 -7.86
C THR A 99 -12.08 -12.36 -9.00
N MET A 100 -10.93 -12.28 -9.67
CA MET A 100 -10.62 -11.28 -10.68
C MET A 100 -10.17 -11.96 -11.98
N GLY A 101 -10.62 -11.43 -13.12
CA GLY A 101 -10.08 -11.78 -14.43
C GLY A 101 -8.69 -11.19 -14.66
N ALA A 102 -8.01 -11.65 -15.70
CA ALA A 102 -6.74 -11.06 -16.11
C ALA A 102 -6.93 -9.58 -16.47
N PHE A 103 -6.08 -8.72 -15.93
CA PHE A 103 -6.09 -7.26 -16.06
C PHE A 103 -7.31 -6.56 -15.47
N ASP A 104 -8.15 -7.28 -14.73
CA ASP A 104 -9.17 -6.64 -13.91
C ASP A 104 -8.49 -5.82 -12.81
N THR A 105 -9.14 -4.71 -12.47
CA THR A 105 -8.75 -3.87 -11.34
C THR A 105 -9.95 -3.58 -10.47
N ILE A 106 -9.71 -3.61 -9.17
CA ILE A 106 -10.63 -3.15 -8.14
C ILE A 106 -9.96 -2.01 -7.36
N GLN A 107 -10.74 -1.00 -6.99
CA GLN A 107 -10.29 0.12 -6.16
C GLN A 107 -11.23 0.30 -5.00
N PHE A 108 -10.63 0.57 -3.85
CA PHE A 108 -11.32 0.87 -2.62
C PHE A 108 -10.96 2.28 -2.20
N GLU A 109 -11.96 3.01 -1.71
CA GLU A 109 -11.78 4.35 -1.17
C GLU A 109 -12.51 4.50 0.17
N SER A 110 -11.98 5.38 1.01
CA SER A 110 -12.60 5.77 2.26
C SER A 110 -12.15 7.17 2.67
N THR A 111 -13.01 7.92 3.36
CA THR A 111 -12.60 9.15 4.07
C THR A 111 -11.80 8.86 5.34
N TYR A 112 -11.64 7.58 5.69
CA TYR A 112 -10.86 7.12 6.82
C TYR A 112 -9.52 6.56 6.35
N ASP A 113 -8.56 6.52 7.27
CA ASP A 113 -7.25 5.92 7.03
C ASP A 113 -7.37 4.42 6.74
N LEU A 114 -6.91 4.01 5.55
CA LEU A 114 -6.87 2.62 5.11
C LEU A 114 -5.51 1.96 5.38
N SER A 115 -4.71 2.50 6.31
CA SER A 115 -3.45 1.88 6.75
C SER A 115 -3.72 0.58 7.50
N GLY A 116 -2.91 -0.46 7.24
CA GLY A 116 -3.01 -1.77 7.88
C GLY A 116 -3.93 -2.76 7.17
N VAL A 117 -4.52 -2.41 6.02
CA VAL A 117 -5.27 -3.37 5.18
C VAL A 117 -4.29 -4.39 4.65
N HIS A 118 -4.56 -5.66 4.94
CA HIS A 118 -3.71 -6.78 4.58
C HIS A 118 -4.30 -7.46 3.34
N ILE A 119 -3.52 -7.47 2.26
CA ILE A 119 -3.91 -7.97 0.94
C ILE A 119 -3.03 -9.17 0.62
N TYR A 120 -3.66 -10.26 0.20
CA TYR A 120 -3.01 -11.54 0.01
C TYR A 120 -3.52 -12.24 -1.25
N SER A 121 -2.60 -12.81 -2.02
CA SER A 121 -2.93 -13.61 -3.22
C SER A 121 -1.88 -14.68 -3.45
N PHE A 122 -2.30 -15.86 -3.90
CA PHE A 122 -1.40 -16.90 -4.40
C PHE A 122 -0.98 -16.66 -5.86
N GLN A 123 -1.74 -15.84 -6.58
CA GLN A 123 -1.44 -15.44 -7.95
C GLN A 123 -0.79 -14.04 -8.01
N PRO A 124 -0.01 -13.73 -9.06
CA PRO A 124 0.61 -12.42 -9.22
C PRO A 124 -0.42 -11.29 -9.29
N ILE A 125 -0.25 -10.30 -8.43
CA ILE A 125 -1.06 -9.07 -8.38
C ILE A 125 -0.15 -7.84 -8.30
N ALA A 126 -0.68 -6.68 -8.67
CA ALA A 126 -0.10 -5.38 -8.37
C ALA A 126 -1.02 -4.64 -7.39
N VAL A 127 -0.44 -4.05 -6.35
CA VAL A 127 -1.16 -3.30 -5.32
C VAL A 127 -0.68 -1.86 -5.33
N PHE A 128 -1.61 -0.93 -5.26
CA PHE A 128 -1.35 0.51 -5.25
C PHE A 128 -2.02 1.12 -4.04
N VAL A 129 -1.38 2.10 -3.42
CA VAL A 129 -1.93 2.91 -2.33
C VAL A 129 -1.84 4.37 -2.68
N GLY A 130 -2.74 5.17 -2.13
CA GLY A 130 -2.77 6.57 -2.47
C GLY A 130 -3.75 7.39 -1.66
N SER A 131 -3.89 8.63 -2.11
CA SER A 131 -4.90 9.54 -1.59
C SER A 131 -5.37 10.51 -2.65
N ARG A 132 -6.60 10.97 -2.49
CA ARG A 132 -7.21 12.03 -3.27
C ARG A 132 -7.56 13.21 -2.37
N ASN A 133 -7.44 14.41 -2.93
CA ASN A 133 -7.66 15.67 -2.24
C ASN A 133 -6.75 15.84 -1.03
N LEU A 134 -5.47 15.47 -1.19
CA LEU A 134 -4.46 15.62 -0.14
C LEU A 134 -4.23 17.08 0.26
N THR A 135 -4.44 18.00 -0.66
CA THR A 135 -4.36 19.45 -0.45
C THR A 135 -5.53 20.16 -1.12
N SER A 136 -5.66 21.46 -0.90
CA SER A 136 -6.67 22.32 -1.55
C SER A 136 -6.68 22.27 -3.08
N ASN A 137 -5.62 21.73 -3.69
CA ASN A 137 -5.47 21.63 -5.15
C ASN A 137 -5.91 20.28 -5.72
N PHE A 138 -6.71 19.49 -4.97
CA PHE A 138 -7.16 18.16 -5.41
C PHE A 138 -6.00 17.22 -5.76
N ALA A 139 -4.87 17.39 -5.06
CA ALA A 139 -3.67 16.60 -5.30
C ALA A 139 -3.96 15.11 -5.10
N HIS A 140 -3.47 14.33 -6.04
CA HIS A 140 -3.59 12.88 -6.09
C HIS A 140 -2.23 12.26 -5.88
N THR A 141 -2.09 11.37 -4.89
CA THR A 141 -0.87 10.61 -4.66
C THR A 141 -1.14 9.15 -4.92
N ILE A 142 -0.19 8.48 -5.55
CA ILE A 142 -0.26 7.04 -5.78
C ILE A 142 1.15 6.45 -5.73
N GLU A 143 1.26 5.29 -5.12
CA GLU A 143 2.47 4.49 -5.05
C GLU A 143 2.11 3.04 -5.33
N GLN A 144 2.95 2.36 -6.11
CA GLN A 144 2.86 0.91 -6.25
C GLN A 144 3.63 0.25 -5.10
N LEU A 145 2.96 -0.62 -4.36
CA LEU A 145 3.56 -1.38 -3.29
C LEU A 145 4.41 -2.54 -3.82
N VAL A 146 5.51 -2.78 -3.12
CA VAL A 146 6.24 -4.05 -3.17
C VAL A 146 5.72 -5.00 -2.09
N PRO A 147 5.73 -6.32 -2.33
CA PRO A 147 5.29 -7.29 -1.33
C PRO A 147 6.15 -7.23 -0.06
N SER A 148 5.53 -7.56 1.06
CA SER A 148 6.13 -7.49 2.39
C SER A 148 7.37 -8.35 2.60
N SER A 149 7.51 -9.43 1.82
CA SER A 149 8.72 -10.27 1.81
C SER A 149 9.95 -9.58 1.22
N TYR A 150 9.78 -8.44 0.53
CA TYR A 150 10.86 -7.66 -0.09
C TYR A 150 11.12 -6.34 0.63
N TRP A 151 10.47 -6.13 1.77
CA TRP A 151 10.70 -4.95 2.58
C TRP A 151 12.09 -4.98 3.23
N GLY A 152 12.64 -3.79 3.47
CA GLY A 152 13.94 -3.62 4.12
C GLY A 152 13.82 -3.60 5.63
N LYS A 153 14.98 -3.58 6.30
CA LYS A 153 15.11 -3.44 7.76
C LYS A 153 15.76 -2.10 8.17
N GLU A 154 16.21 -1.32 7.19
CA GLU A 154 17.00 -0.12 7.41
C GLU A 154 16.61 0.94 6.38
N TYR A 155 16.28 2.14 6.86
CA TYR A 155 15.78 3.25 6.05
C TYR A 155 16.42 4.55 6.48
N VAL A 156 16.65 5.43 5.51
CA VAL A 156 17.08 6.81 5.76
C VAL A 156 16.02 7.73 5.17
N VAL A 157 15.36 8.49 6.05
CA VAL A 157 14.31 9.44 5.67
C VAL A 157 14.77 10.84 6.00
N ARG A 158 14.61 11.77 5.07
CA ARG A 158 14.87 13.19 5.32
C ARG A 158 13.56 13.94 5.31
N SER A 159 13.22 14.56 6.44
CA SER A 159 12.03 15.40 6.51
C SER A 159 12.25 16.73 5.77
N ASN A 160 11.16 17.30 5.29
CA ASN A 160 11.11 18.58 4.64
C ASN A 160 11.51 19.69 5.63
N ALA A 161 12.49 20.50 5.24
CA ALA A 161 12.97 21.64 6.03
C ALA A 161 12.10 22.91 5.87
N VAL A 162 11.17 22.91 4.91
CA VAL A 162 10.37 24.10 4.56
C VAL A 162 9.13 24.22 5.44
N SER A 163 8.45 23.11 5.74
CA SER A 163 7.36 23.07 6.70
C SER A 163 7.96 23.00 8.11
N GLY A 164 7.98 24.11 8.84
CA GLY A 164 8.47 24.15 10.23
C GLY A 164 7.75 23.20 11.22
N TYR A 165 6.77 22.42 10.74
CA TYR A 165 5.99 21.41 11.46
C TYR A 165 6.57 19.99 11.36
N GLY A 166 7.55 19.77 10.48
CA GLY A 166 8.09 18.44 10.19
C GLY A 166 7.16 17.57 9.35
N ASP A 167 7.52 16.29 9.22
CA ASP A 167 6.79 15.30 8.41
C ASP A 167 6.29 14.14 9.26
N ILE A 168 5.20 13.51 8.85
CA ILE A 168 4.72 12.27 9.48
C ILE A 168 5.22 11.11 8.65
N VAL A 169 5.91 10.17 9.31
CA VAL A 169 6.25 8.87 8.75
C VAL A 169 5.38 7.80 9.38
N LYS A 170 4.99 6.81 8.58
CA LYS A 170 4.28 5.62 9.00
C LYS A 170 5.18 4.41 8.84
N LEU A 171 5.31 3.66 9.92
CA LEU A 171 6.05 2.40 9.96
C LEU A 171 5.05 1.26 10.05
N THR A 172 5.08 0.36 9.09
CA THR A 172 4.24 -0.83 9.05
C THR A 172 5.12 -2.06 9.14
N SER A 173 4.78 -3.03 10.00
CA SER A 173 5.56 -4.27 10.09
C SER A 173 4.83 -5.46 9.51
N SER A 174 5.56 -6.33 8.81
CA SER A 174 5.08 -7.64 8.38
C SER A 174 5.25 -8.74 9.44
N TRP A 175 5.77 -8.39 10.61
CA TRP A 175 6.04 -9.33 11.72
C TRP A 175 5.48 -8.84 13.05
N ASN A 176 5.17 -9.78 13.93
CA ASN A 176 4.84 -9.48 15.32
C ASN A 176 6.11 -9.09 16.09
N LYS A 177 5.96 -8.21 17.08
CA LYS A 177 7.02 -7.81 18.02
C LYS A 177 8.28 -7.28 17.33
N THR A 178 8.10 -6.46 16.30
CA THR A 178 9.21 -5.84 15.56
C THR A 178 9.79 -4.69 16.36
N GLN A 179 11.06 -4.82 16.74
CA GLN A 179 11.78 -3.78 17.48
C GLN A 179 12.27 -2.72 16.49
N VAL A 180 12.08 -1.46 16.82
CA VAL A 180 12.45 -0.31 15.97
C VAL A 180 13.29 0.67 16.77
N SER A 181 14.40 1.12 16.18
CA SER A 181 15.19 2.25 16.64
C SER A 181 15.22 3.33 15.57
N MET A 182 15.01 4.59 15.96
CA MET A 182 14.91 5.72 15.05
C MET A 182 15.63 6.93 15.64
N THR A 183 16.38 7.68 14.82
CA THR A 183 17.04 8.93 15.27
C THR A 183 16.04 9.87 15.96
N GLY A 184 16.37 10.32 17.18
CA GLY A 184 15.52 11.24 17.94
C GLY A 184 14.40 10.59 18.75
N PHE A 185 14.23 9.27 18.70
CA PHE A 185 13.21 8.54 19.45
C PHE A 185 13.81 7.46 20.35
N ALA A 186 13.18 7.23 21.50
CA ALA A 186 13.45 6.02 22.27
C ALA A 186 13.05 4.78 21.45
N PRO A 187 13.80 3.66 21.53
CA PRO A 187 13.42 2.42 20.88
C PRO A 187 12.01 1.98 21.30
N PHE A 188 11.26 1.41 20.35
CA PHE A 188 9.88 0.95 20.58
C PHE A 188 9.61 -0.36 19.83
N VAL A 189 8.46 -0.96 20.10
CA VAL A 189 8.03 -2.23 19.49
C VAL A 189 6.72 -2.01 18.75
N ILE A 190 6.66 -2.44 17.48
CA ILE A 190 5.42 -2.66 16.74
C ILE A 190 4.92 -4.04 17.15
N SER A 191 3.78 -4.09 17.84
CA SER A 191 3.39 -5.30 18.59
C SER A 191 2.86 -6.39 17.66
N ASN A 192 2.06 -6.01 16.68
CA ASN A 192 1.37 -6.92 15.79
C ASN A 192 1.80 -6.73 14.33
N ARG A 193 1.76 -7.82 13.57
CA ARG A 193 1.85 -7.81 12.12
C ARG A 193 0.71 -6.98 11.54
N ALA A 194 1.02 -6.25 10.47
CA ALA A 194 0.16 -5.26 9.81
C ALA A 194 -0.25 -4.05 10.68
N GLU A 195 0.29 -3.93 11.90
CA GLU A 195 0.13 -2.72 12.71
C GLU A 195 0.93 -1.57 12.12
N VAL A 196 0.32 -0.39 12.09
CA VAL A 196 0.91 0.84 11.55
C VAL A 196 1.13 1.84 12.68
N VAL A 197 2.37 2.31 12.81
CA VAL A 197 2.78 3.28 13.82
C VAL A 197 3.19 4.57 13.13
N ALA A 198 2.51 5.68 13.44
CA ALA A 198 2.87 7.00 12.96
C ALA A 198 3.84 7.71 13.92
N ARG A 199 4.85 8.40 13.37
CA ARG A 199 5.78 9.28 14.09
C ARG A 199 5.94 10.58 13.34
N ARG A 200 5.97 11.70 14.07
CA ARG A 200 6.28 13.01 13.50
C ARG A 200 7.78 13.24 13.63
N LEU A 201 8.48 13.36 12.51
CA LEU A 201 9.87 13.75 12.45
C LEU A 201 9.99 15.27 12.57
N ASP A 202 11.02 15.73 13.27
CA ASP A 202 11.33 17.17 13.33
C ASP A 202 11.72 17.69 11.95
N SER A 203 11.42 18.95 11.66
CA SER A 203 11.68 19.58 10.36
C SER A 203 13.17 19.57 9.98
N GLY A 204 13.45 19.22 8.72
CA GLY A 204 14.81 19.21 8.15
C GLY A 204 15.77 18.15 8.69
N THR A 205 15.27 17.20 9.50
CA THR A 205 16.10 16.18 10.13
C THR A 205 16.35 14.98 9.21
N LEU A 206 17.58 14.47 9.28
CA LEU A 206 17.93 13.18 8.69
C LEU A 206 17.68 12.09 9.73
N THR A 207 16.70 11.24 9.46
CA THR A 207 16.28 10.17 10.36
C THR A 207 16.73 8.83 9.82
N HIS A 208 17.51 8.12 10.65
CA HIS A 208 17.90 6.75 10.38
C HIS A 208 16.99 5.81 11.17
N ILE A 209 16.40 4.84 10.48
CA ILE A 209 15.46 3.87 11.04
C ILE A 209 16.06 2.49 10.87
N LYS A 210 16.09 1.71 11.95
CA LYS A 210 16.45 0.29 11.93
C LYS A 210 15.37 -0.53 12.60
N ALA A 211 15.10 -1.71 12.06
CA ALA A 211 14.14 -2.65 12.58
C ALA A 211 14.73 -4.07 12.69
N SER A 212 14.22 -4.87 13.63
CA SER A 212 14.63 -6.28 13.77
C SER A 212 14.07 -7.17 12.66
N HIS A 213 12.95 -6.77 12.05
CA HIS A 213 12.28 -7.46 10.94
C HIS A 213 11.91 -6.45 9.87
N GLU A 214 11.47 -6.97 8.72
CA GLU A 214 11.11 -6.19 7.56
C GLU A 214 9.94 -5.23 7.89
N ILE A 215 10.09 -3.97 7.46
CA ILE A 215 9.10 -2.91 7.66
C ILE A 215 8.93 -2.11 6.37
N GLN A 216 7.76 -1.51 6.19
CA GLN A 216 7.57 -0.43 5.22
C GLN A 216 7.65 0.91 5.94
N VAL A 217 8.24 1.90 5.27
CA VAL A 217 8.24 3.30 5.70
C VAL A 217 7.61 4.15 4.60
N MET A 218 6.54 4.86 4.94
CA MET A 218 5.84 5.82 4.08
C MET A 218 5.84 7.21 4.70
#